data_AF-A0A848FMY7-F1
#
_entry.id   AF-A0A848FMY7-F1
#
_cell.length_a   1.000
_cell.length_b   1.000
_cell.length_c   1.000
_cell.angle_alpha   90.00
_cell.angle_beta   90.00
_cell.angle_gamma   90.00
#
_symmetry.space_group_name_H-M   'P 1'
#
loop_
_entity.id
_entity.type
_entity.pdbx_description
1 polymer ?
#
loop_
_entity_poly.entity_id
_entity_poly.type
_entity_poly.pdbx_seq_one_letter_code
_entity_poly.pdbx_strand_id
1 'polypeptide(L)'
;MSFLDFIGLIGVAAYVAAHFSVQVLHQSPTGRLVVLLNIVGPACILVSLTHAFNLASFLTQCFWLGLTLVGWWRNRRHRRTV
;
A
#
# COMPACT_ATOMS: atom_id res chain seq x y z
N MET A 1 20.77 2.23 12.70
CA MET A 1 19.41 2.13 12.13
C MET A 1 18.44 2.23 13.28
N SER A 2 17.58 3.24 13.25
CA SER A 2 16.54 3.39 14.27
C SER A 2 15.47 2.31 14.07
N PHE A 3 14.75 1.94 15.14
CA PHE A 3 13.62 1.00 15.06
C PHE A 3 12.58 1.40 14.00
N LEU A 4 12.41 2.70 13.79
CA LEU A 4 11.57 3.29 12.73
C LEU A 4 12.05 2.97 11.31
N ASP A 5 13.37 2.92 11.06
CA ASP A 5 13.92 2.56 9.74
C ASP A 5 13.60 1.10 9.40
N PHE A 6 13.62 0.23 10.41
CA PHE A 6 13.28 -1.18 10.26
C PHE A 6 11.78 -1.36 9.93
N ILE A 7 10.91 -0.58 10.58
CA ILE A 7 9.48 -0.52 10.24
C ILE A 7 9.28 0.00 8.81
N GLY A 8 10.02 1.03 8.41
CA GLY A 8 10.03 1.53 7.04
C GLY A 8 10.41 0.46 6.03
N LEU A 9 11.46 -0.32 6.32
CA LEU A 9 11.94 -1.39 5.44
C LEU A 9 10.92 -2.54 5.31
N ILE A 10 10.26 -2.92 6.41
CA ILE A 10 9.14 -3.88 6.38
C ILE A 10 7.99 -3.32 5.52
N GLY A 11 7.68 -2.04 5.67
CA GLY A 11 6.67 -1.37 4.86
C GLY A 11 7.01 -1.39 3.37
N VAL A 12 8.27 -1.14 3.00
CA VAL A 12 8.76 -1.24 1.61
C VAL A 12 8.63 -2.67 1.10
N ALA A 13 9.04 -3.67 1.88
CA ALA A 13 8.91 -5.07 1.48
C ALA A 13 7.44 -5.47 1.22
N ALA A 14 6.52 -5.04 2.10
CA ALA A 14 5.09 -5.29 1.94
C ALA A 14 4.50 -4.57 0.70
N TYR A 15 4.89 -3.31 0.47
CA TYR A 15 4.48 -2.54 -0.70
C TYR A 15 4.96 -3.18 -2.01
N VAL A 16 6.24 -3.58 -2.07
CA VAL A 16 6.82 -4.28 -3.23
C VAL A 16 6.14 -5.62 -3.45
N ALA A 17 5.85 -6.39 -2.38
CA ALA A 17 5.12 -7.64 -2.49
C ALA A 17 3.70 -7.45 -3.04
N ALA A 18 3.01 -6.36 -2.68
CA ALA A 18 1.71 -6.01 -3.23
C ALA A 18 1.80 -5.79 -4.75
N HIS A 19 2.78 -4.99 -5.18
CA HIS A 19 3.03 -4.69 -6.58
C HIS A 19 3.46 -5.90 -7.38
N PHE A 20 4.35 -6.73 -6.83
CA PHE A 20 4.75 -8.00 -7.42
C PHE A 20 3.56 -8.93 -7.62
N SER A 21 2.67 -9.02 -6.64
CA SER A 21 1.46 -9.84 -6.74
C SER A 21 0.54 -9.38 -7.88
N VAL A 22 0.36 -8.06 -8.04
CA VAL A 22 -0.49 -7.53 -9.11
C VAL A 22 0.17 -7.64 -10.48
N GLN A 23 1.45 -7.25 -10.58
CA GLN A 23 2.14 -7.11 -11.87
C GLN A 23 2.70 -8.44 -12.39
N VAL A 24 3.27 -9.27 -11.51
CA VAL A 24 3.93 -10.52 -11.91
C VAL A 24 2.99 -11.70 -11.80
N LEU A 25 2.28 -11.81 -10.66
CA LEU A 25 1.35 -12.92 -10.44
C LEU A 25 -0.04 -12.67 -11.07
N HIS A 26 -0.22 -11.54 -11.77
CA HIS A 26 -1.48 -11.11 -12.39
C HIS A 26 -2.70 -11.21 -11.45
N GLN A 27 -2.47 -11.07 -10.15
CA GLN A 27 -3.53 -11.13 -9.15
C GLN A 27 -4.43 -9.91 -9.30
N SER A 28 -5.72 -10.09 -8.98
CA SER A 28 -6.65 -8.97 -9.03
C SER A 28 -6.18 -7.85 -8.11
N PRO A 29 -6.04 -6.61 -8.60
CA PRO A 29 -5.65 -5.46 -7.78
C PRO A 29 -6.68 -5.14 -6.69
N THR A 30 -7.86 -5.76 -6.76
CA THR A 30 -8.94 -5.63 -5.78
C THR A 30 -9.09 -6.86 -4.88
N GLY A 31 -8.17 -7.83 -5.00
CA GLY A 31 -8.08 -8.99 -4.12
C GLY A 31 -7.74 -8.58 -2.68
N ARG A 32 -8.28 -9.31 -1.70
CA ARG A 32 -8.12 -8.99 -0.27
C ARG A 32 -6.64 -8.87 0.16
N LEU A 33 -5.78 -9.79 -0.29
CA LEU A 33 -4.35 -9.78 0.05
C LEU A 33 -3.63 -8.56 -0.51
N VAL A 34 -3.84 -8.24 -1.79
CA VAL A 34 -3.22 -7.07 -2.43
C VAL A 34 -3.64 -5.78 -1.75
N VAL A 35 -4.94 -5.62 -1.46
CA VAL A 35 -5.46 -4.43 -0.77
C VAL A 35 -4.88 -4.32 0.64
N LEU A 36 -4.77 -5.43 1.36
CA LEU A 36 -4.16 -5.44 2.70
C LEU A 36 -2.69 -4.98 2.64
N LEU A 37 -1.90 -5.53 1.70
CA LEU A 37 -0.49 -5.17 1.52
C LEU A 37 -0.32 -3.71 1.08
N ASN A 38 -1.18 -3.21 0.19
CA ASN A 38 -1.20 -1.81 -0.26
C ASN A 38 -1.71 -0.81 0.79
N ILE A 39 -2.25 -1.27 1.92
CA ILE A 39 -2.59 -0.41 3.05
C ILE A 39 -1.48 -0.49 4.10
N VAL A 40 -1.06 -1.70 4.47
CA VAL A 40 -0.07 -1.93 5.54
C VAL A 40 1.30 -1.41 5.13
N GLY A 41 1.76 -1.68 3.91
CA GLY A 41 3.06 -1.23 3.43
C GLY A 41 3.19 0.30 3.49
N PRO A 42 2.27 1.04 2.86
CA PRO A 42 2.29 2.49 2.93
C PRO A 42 2.08 3.06 4.33
N ALA A 43 1.23 2.47 5.17
CA ALA A 43 1.10 2.93 6.56
C ALA A 43 2.43 2.84 7.33
N CYS A 44 3.18 1.73 7.19
CA CYS A 44 4.49 1.56 7.83
C CYS A 44 5.54 2.56 7.31
N ILE A 45 5.60 2.79 6.01
CA ILE A 45 6.54 3.77 5.43
C ILE A 45 6.16 5.20 5.84
N LEU A 46 4.87 5.54 5.96
CA LEU A 46 4.39 6.84 6.48
C LEU A 46 4.87 7.09 7.92
N VAL A 47 4.84 6.05 8.77
CA VAL A 47 5.37 6.11 10.13
C VAL A 47 6.90 6.29 10.13
N SER A 48 7.62 5.61 9.23
CA SER A 48 9.08 5.79 9.12
C SER A 48 9.45 7.21 8.63
N LEU A 49 8.62 7.81 7.77
CA LEU A 49 8.83 9.15 7.22
C LEU A 49 8.72 10.26 8.28
N THR A 50 8.17 10.01 9.47
CA THR A 50 8.19 11.02 10.55
C THR A 50 9.59 11.24 11.11
N HIS A 51 10.52 10.31 10.89
CA HIS A 51 11.90 10.39 11.36
C HIS A 51 12.85 11.03 10.33
N ALA A 52 12.59 10.79 9.03
CA ALA A 52 13.33 11.40 7.92
C ALA A 52 12.32 11.91 6.88
N PHE A 53 11.78 13.10 7.13
CA PHE A 53 10.66 13.62 6.36
C PHE A 53 11.06 13.88 4.91
N ASN A 54 10.37 13.19 3.99
CA ASN A 54 10.49 13.40 2.57
C ASN A 54 9.08 13.63 2.00
N LEU A 55 8.80 14.87 1.60
CA LEU A 55 7.48 15.27 1.14
C LEU A 55 7.03 14.48 -0.11
N ALA A 56 7.95 14.19 -1.03
CA ALA A 56 7.63 13.44 -2.24
C ALA A 56 7.19 12.00 -1.91
N SER A 57 7.97 11.31 -1.06
CA SER A 57 7.64 9.96 -0.61
C SER A 57 6.33 9.93 0.18
N PHE A 58 6.11 10.90 1.06
CA PHE A 58 4.87 11.06 1.81
C PHE A 58 3.65 11.21 0.88
N LEU A 59 3.73 12.10 -0.11
CA LEU A 59 2.64 12.32 -1.06
C LEU A 59 2.38 11.07 -1.90
N THR A 60 3.42 10.46 -2.48
CA THR A 60 3.29 9.23 -3.29
C THR A 60 2.56 8.13 -2.52
N GLN A 61 2.93 7.95 -1.26
CA GLN A 61 2.31 6.97 -0.37
C GLN A 61 0.84 7.27 -0.09
N CYS A 62 0.50 8.51 0.23
CA CYS A 62 -0.88 8.95 0.41
C CYS A 62 -1.73 8.73 -0.86
N PHE A 63 -1.18 9.05 -2.04
CA PHE A 63 -1.85 8.82 -3.31
C PHE A 63 -2.08 7.33 -3.59
N TRP A 64 -1.08 6.47 -3.38
CA TRP A 64 -1.21 5.02 -3.55
C TRP A 64 -2.24 4.41 -2.60
N LEU A 65 -2.24 4.82 -1.34
CA LEU A 65 -3.19 4.36 -0.33
C LEU A 65 -4.62 4.81 -0.70
N GLY A 66 -4.77 6.07 -1.15
CA GLY A 66 -6.04 6.62 -1.64
C GLY A 66 -6.58 5.88 -2.87
N LEU A 67 -5.74 5.64 -3.88
CA LEU A 67 -6.12 4.90 -5.09
C LEU A 67 -6.52 3.45 -4.77
N THR A 68 -5.79 2.79 -3.87
CA THR A 68 -6.11 1.44 -3.41
C THR A 68 -7.48 1.41 -2.72
N LEU A 69 -7.76 2.39 -1.85
CA LEU A 69 -9.03 2.47 -1.13
C LEU A 69 -10.20 2.73 -2.09
N VAL A 70 -10.03 3.65 -3.05
CA VAL A 70 -11.04 3.96 -4.07
C VAL A 70 -11.30 2.73 -4.96
N GLY A 71 -10.25 2.06 -5.43
CA GLY A 71 -10.36 0.85 -6.25
C GLY A 71 -11.09 -0.28 -5.52
N TRP A 72 -10.77 -0.49 -4.25
CA TRP A 72 -11.44 -1.46 -3.40
C TRP A 72 -12.92 -1.12 -3.15
N TRP A 73 -13.24 0.14 -2.86
CA TRP A 73 -14.62 0.57 -2.67
C TRP A 73 -15.45 0.39 -3.95
N ARG A 74 -14.91 0.75 -5.11
CA ARG A 74 -15.59 0.58 -6.40
C ARG A 74 -15.86 -0.90 -6.70
N ASN A 75 -14.90 -1.78 -6.44
CA ASN A 75 -15.08 -3.23 -6.62
C ASN A 75 -16.15 -3.81 -5.69
N ARG A 76 -16.19 -3.36 -4.43
CA ARG A 76 -17.23 -3.76 -3.48
C ARG A 76 -18.62 -3.31 -3.90
N ARG A 77 -18.75 -2.15 -4.56
CA ARG A 77 -20.05 -1.68 -5.09
C ARG A 77 -20.49 -2.50 -6.31
N HIS A 78 -19.60 -2.81 -7.24
CA HIS A 78 -19.94 -3.64 -8.41
C HIS A 78 -20.37 -5.07 -8.06
N ARG A 79 -19.83 -5.64 -6.98
CA ARG A 79 -20.25 -6.97 -6.49
C ARG A 79 -21.59 -7.00 -5.77
N ARG A 80 -22.24 -5.84 -5.53
CA ARG A 80 -23.58 -5.76 -4.91
C ARG A 80 -24.71 -5.60 -5.93
N THR A 81 -24.39 -5.38 -7.20
CA THR A 81 -25.35 -5.18 -8.29
C THR A 81 -25.53 -6.41 -9.20
N VAL A 82 -24.99 -7.57 -8.80
CA VAL A 82 -25.23 -8.88 -9.42
C VAL A 82 -25.73 -9.80 -8.32
#